data_AF-A0A7X7CB85-F1
#
_entry.id   AF-A0A7X7CB85-F1
#
_cell.length_a   1.000
_cell.length_b   1.000
_cell.length_c   1.000
_cell.angle_alpha   90.00
_cell.angle_beta   90.00
_cell.angle_gamma   90.00
#
_symmetry.space_group_name_H-M   'P 1'
#
loop_
_entity.id
_entity.type
_entity.pdbx_description
1 polymer ?
#
loop_
_entity_poly.entity_id
_entity_poly.type
_entity_poly.pdbx_seq_one_letter_code
_entity_poly.pdbx_strand_id
1 'polypeptide(L)'
;VDRERLGRLMRIWTDDIARLAEGRPSLTDTEPELAADPARLTFTVGFGPGMFAKAGMEAERPAWLAQLPPYPQIDQLEDAWSEGDLVMQVCGEDPNVVTHAARQVAKSAGAYARVRWIQRGYRNAAGQVRDGSTFRNQFGQLDGTSNLQGEEDESVWIPPESGAPAWLAGGTSMVVRRIFMNLDTWDHLDRPGREIVVGRTLGTGAPLTGGGEFDEPDLEARNALGFPAIDSAAHIRRSRTEDPTQRFLRRVYNYDAEVVGGAPNNHGLVFITFQRDLEHQYLPVQARLAELDLLNQWTVPIGSAVFAIPRGVREGEWLAQDLFG
;
A
#
# COMPACT_ATOMS: atom_id res chain seq x y z
N VAL A 1 19.96 3.27 -17.42
CA VAL A 1 20.62 2.21 -16.63
C VAL A 1 20.21 0.90 -17.28
N ASP A 2 21.17 0.03 -17.57
CA ASP A 2 20.94 -1.27 -18.23
C ASP A 2 20.74 -2.41 -17.20
N ARG A 3 20.41 -3.60 -17.70
CA ARG A 3 20.21 -4.83 -16.90
C ARG A 3 21.38 -5.11 -15.96
N GLU A 4 22.62 -4.98 -16.44
CA GLU A 4 23.82 -5.29 -15.66
C GLU A 4 23.95 -4.35 -14.45
N ARG A 5 23.76 -3.04 -14.68
CA ARG A 5 23.81 -2.03 -13.63
C ARG A 5 22.69 -2.20 -12.61
N LEU A 6 21.48 -2.61 -13.02
CA LEU A 6 20.41 -2.97 -12.07
C LEU A 6 20.78 -4.19 -11.24
N GLY A 7 21.35 -5.23 -11.84
CA GLY A 7 21.85 -6.38 -11.11
C GLY A 7 22.94 -6.02 -10.09
N ARG A 8 23.81 -5.03 -10.38
CA ARG A 8 24.77 -4.50 -9.39
C ARG A 8 24.06 -3.79 -8.24
N LEU A 9 23.07 -2.94 -8.54
CA LEU A 9 22.27 -2.26 -7.51
C LEU A 9 21.56 -3.27 -6.60
N MET A 10 20.94 -4.32 -7.15
CA MET A 10 20.24 -5.32 -6.36
C MET A 10 21.16 -6.06 -5.38
N ARG A 11 22.40 -6.35 -5.78
CA ARG A 11 23.42 -6.93 -4.87
C ARG A 11 23.80 -5.96 -3.75
N ILE A 12 23.99 -4.69 -4.08
CA ILE A 12 24.30 -3.64 -3.08
C ILE A 12 23.15 -3.52 -2.08
N TRP A 13 21.91 -3.39 -2.56
CA TRP A 13 20.74 -3.33 -1.69
C TRP A 13 20.53 -4.60 -0.87
N THR A 14 20.85 -5.78 -1.41
CA THR A 14 20.76 -7.03 -0.64
C THR A 14 21.66 -6.98 0.60
N ASP A 15 22.91 -6.56 0.45
CA ASP A 15 23.86 -6.43 1.57
C ASP A 15 23.44 -5.32 2.54
N ASP A 16 23.05 -4.14 2.03
CA ASP A 16 22.58 -3.02 2.87
C ASP A 16 21.35 -3.43 3.71
N ILE A 17 20.37 -4.08 3.08
CA ILE A 17 19.13 -4.53 3.73
C ILE A 17 19.43 -5.58 4.79
N ALA A 18 20.23 -6.60 4.47
CA ALA A 18 20.57 -7.66 5.40
C ALA A 18 21.31 -7.12 6.64
N ARG A 19 22.20 -6.15 6.45
CA ARG A 19 22.89 -5.45 7.54
C ARG A 19 21.92 -4.69 8.42
N LEU A 20 21.15 -3.77 7.83
CA LEU A 20 20.28 -2.85 8.58
C LEU A 20 19.16 -3.60 9.30
N ALA A 21 18.59 -4.65 8.69
CA ALA A 21 17.56 -5.47 9.31
C ALA A 21 18.07 -6.26 10.53
N GLU A 22 19.38 -6.53 10.61
CA GLU A 22 20.02 -7.23 11.73
C GLU A 22 20.68 -6.28 12.75
N GLY A 23 20.46 -4.97 12.63
CA GLY A 23 21.06 -4.00 13.54
C GLY A 23 22.55 -3.71 13.25
N ARG A 24 22.99 -3.91 12.00
CA ARG A 24 24.37 -3.70 11.55
C ARG A 24 24.42 -2.53 10.56
N PRO A 25 25.44 -1.67 10.61
CA PRO A 25 25.60 -0.58 9.65
C PRO A 25 25.88 -1.10 8.23
N SER A 26 25.46 -0.34 7.23
CA SER A 26 25.84 -0.58 5.82
C SER A 26 27.36 -0.38 5.63
N LEU A 27 27.93 -0.87 4.52
CA LEU A 27 29.38 -0.73 4.28
C LEU A 27 29.85 0.72 4.15
N THR A 28 28.95 1.64 3.80
CA THR A 28 29.27 3.06 3.62
C THR A 28 28.58 3.95 4.63
N ASP A 29 28.12 3.37 5.74
CA ASP A 29 27.42 4.08 6.78
C ASP A 29 28.36 4.99 7.55
N THR A 30 28.07 6.28 7.56
CA THR A 30 28.83 7.28 8.30
C THR A 30 28.23 7.55 9.68
N GLU A 31 27.05 7.00 9.98
CA GLU A 31 26.35 7.14 11.26
C GLU A 31 25.93 5.76 11.81
N PRO A 32 26.90 4.85 12.10
CA PRO A 32 26.62 3.45 12.42
C PRO A 32 25.81 3.26 13.71
N GLU A 33 25.83 4.22 14.63
CA GLU A 33 25.05 4.18 15.87
C GLU A 33 23.54 4.17 15.61
N LEU A 34 23.09 4.76 14.49
CA LEU A 34 21.67 4.76 14.10
C LEU A 34 21.18 3.42 13.56
N ALA A 35 22.08 2.47 13.29
CA ALA A 35 21.75 1.13 12.84
C ALA A 35 21.69 0.11 14.00
N ALA A 36 22.09 0.46 15.22
CA ALA A 36 22.33 -0.52 16.28
C ALA A 36 21.06 -1.25 16.77
N ASP A 37 19.92 -0.57 16.78
CA ASP A 37 18.61 -1.17 17.05
C ASP A 37 17.82 -1.23 15.73
N PRO A 38 17.55 -2.43 15.18
CA PRO A 38 16.84 -2.56 13.92
C PRO A 38 15.36 -2.18 14.03
N ALA A 39 14.76 -2.01 15.22
CA ALA A 39 13.37 -1.56 15.40
C ALA A 39 12.36 -2.25 14.45
N ARG A 40 12.49 -3.57 14.26
CA ARG A 40 11.70 -4.39 13.31
C ARG A 40 11.71 -3.86 11.86
N LEU A 41 12.86 -3.38 11.41
CA LEU A 41 13.07 -2.92 10.04
C LEU A 41 12.72 -4.03 9.04
N THR A 42 11.98 -3.63 8.01
CA THR A 42 11.66 -4.45 6.85
C THR A 42 11.81 -3.61 5.59
N PHE A 43 12.24 -4.27 4.51
CA PHE A 43 12.46 -3.66 3.22
C PHE A 43 11.72 -4.48 2.16
N THR A 44 11.00 -3.80 1.27
CA THR A 44 10.32 -4.44 0.14
C THR A 44 10.67 -3.68 -1.12
N VAL A 45 11.24 -4.38 -2.10
CA VAL A 45 11.69 -3.82 -3.37
C VAL A 45 10.70 -4.17 -4.46
N GLY A 46 10.35 -3.20 -5.30
CA GLY A 46 9.46 -3.41 -6.42
C GLY A 46 9.93 -2.75 -7.71
N PHE A 47 9.47 -3.30 -8.83
CA PHE A 47 9.82 -2.87 -10.18
C PHE A 47 8.58 -2.35 -10.91
N GLY A 48 8.62 -1.09 -11.35
CA GLY A 48 7.56 -0.50 -12.14
C GLY A 48 7.79 -0.69 -13.64
N PRO A 49 6.78 -0.42 -14.48
CA PRO A 49 6.87 -0.65 -15.93
C PRO A 49 8.04 0.09 -16.60
N GLY A 50 8.32 1.32 -16.15
CA GLY A 50 9.39 2.15 -16.71
C GLY A 50 10.80 1.58 -16.53
N MET A 51 11.02 0.70 -15.55
CA MET A 51 12.31 0.03 -15.36
C MET A 51 12.63 -0.89 -16.54
N PHE A 52 11.67 -1.73 -16.94
CA PHE A 52 11.84 -2.71 -18.02
C PHE A 52 12.12 -2.01 -19.36
N ALA A 53 11.38 -0.93 -19.65
CA ALA A 53 11.60 -0.12 -20.84
C ALA A 53 13.01 0.48 -20.89
N LYS A 54 13.48 1.07 -19.78
CA LYS A 54 14.79 1.72 -19.68
C LYS A 54 15.96 0.73 -19.67
N ALA A 55 15.75 -0.47 -19.17
CA ALA A 55 16.75 -1.53 -19.11
C ALA A 55 16.79 -2.40 -20.37
N GLY A 56 15.85 -2.23 -21.31
CA GLY A 56 15.73 -3.07 -22.49
C GLY A 56 15.23 -4.49 -22.19
N MET A 57 14.37 -4.63 -21.17
CA MET A 57 13.90 -5.90 -20.61
C MET A 57 12.38 -6.07 -20.77
N GLU A 58 11.76 -5.47 -21.79
CA GLU A 58 10.30 -5.56 -22.00
C GLU A 58 9.77 -7.00 -22.09
N ALA A 59 10.57 -7.95 -22.57
CA ALA A 59 10.19 -9.37 -22.62
C ALA A 59 10.01 -10.00 -21.23
N GLU A 60 10.63 -9.42 -20.19
CA GLU A 60 10.53 -9.89 -18.80
C GLU A 60 9.39 -9.19 -18.03
N ARG A 61 8.74 -8.18 -18.63
CA ARG A 61 7.69 -7.41 -17.98
C ARG A 61 6.40 -8.25 -17.90
N PRO A 62 5.81 -8.43 -16.71
CA PRO A 62 4.50 -9.07 -16.58
C PRO A 62 3.44 -8.29 -17.37
N ALA A 63 2.54 -8.99 -18.05
CA ALA A 63 1.55 -8.36 -18.94
C ALA A 63 0.67 -7.32 -18.21
N TRP A 64 0.28 -7.61 -16.97
CA TRP A 64 -0.53 -6.73 -16.12
C TRP A 64 0.24 -5.51 -15.58
N LEU A 65 1.57 -5.48 -15.67
CA LEU A 65 2.38 -4.41 -15.09
C LEU A 65 2.32 -3.16 -15.98
N ALA A 66 1.31 -2.35 -15.72
CA ALA A 66 1.06 -1.03 -16.29
C ALA A 66 0.56 -0.07 -15.19
N GLN A 67 0.46 1.23 -15.50
CA GLN A 67 -0.28 2.13 -14.62
C GLN A 67 -1.76 1.73 -14.60
N LEU A 68 -2.43 1.99 -13.48
CA LEU A 68 -3.87 1.74 -13.36
C LEU A 68 -4.64 2.47 -14.47
N PRO A 69 -5.78 1.92 -14.93
CA PRO A 69 -6.71 2.67 -15.76
C PRO A 69 -7.09 4.01 -15.09
N PRO A 70 -7.31 5.09 -15.87
CA PRO A 70 -7.73 6.35 -15.30
C PRO A 70 -9.16 6.24 -14.75
N TYR A 71 -9.40 6.82 -13.57
CA TYR A 71 -10.73 6.96 -12.97
C TYR A 71 -11.11 8.44 -12.89
N PRO A 72 -11.48 9.08 -14.02
CA PRO A 72 -11.67 10.54 -14.10
C PRO A 72 -12.76 11.10 -13.16
N GLN A 73 -13.60 10.25 -12.60
CA GLN A 73 -14.62 10.61 -11.61
C GLN A 73 -14.02 10.99 -10.25
N ILE A 74 -12.84 10.43 -9.92
CA ILE A 74 -12.22 10.56 -8.58
C ILE A 74 -10.76 11.02 -8.66
N ASP A 75 -10.05 10.67 -9.73
CA ASP A 75 -8.61 10.89 -9.86
C ASP A 75 -8.29 12.37 -10.06
N GLN A 76 -7.41 12.89 -9.20
CA GLN A 76 -6.72 14.17 -9.38
C GLN A 76 -5.22 13.92 -9.26
N LEU A 77 -4.71 12.98 -10.06
CA LEU A 77 -3.35 12.49 -9.96
C LEU A 77 -2.32 13.58 -10.28
N GLU A 78 -1.32 13.68 -9.42
CA GLU A 78 -0.16 14.54 -9.60
C GLU A 78 1.05 13.69 -9.98
N ASP A 79 1.84 14.19 -10.94
CA ASP A 79 3.09 13.54 -11.39
C ASP A 79 4.08 13.32 -10.23
N ALA A 80 4.08 14.25 -9.27
CA ALA A 80 4.96 14.23 -8.10
C ALA A 80 4.70 13.02 -7.19
N TRP A 81 3.54 12.37 -7.26
CA TRP A 81 3.17 11.22 -6.42
C TRP A 81 2.86 9.95 -7.21
N SER A 82 3.10 9.98 -8.52
CA SER A 82 2.68 8.92 -9.43
C SER A 82 3.85 8.26 -10.13
N GLU A 83 3.64 7.01 -10.57
CA GLU A 83 4.61 6.17 -11.25
C GLU A 83 5.92 5.91 -10.48
N GLY A 84 6.89 5.28 -11.12
CA GLY A 84 8.20 4.98 -10.56
C GLY A 84 8.83 3.79 -11.28
N ASP A 85 10.15 3.82 -11.50
CA ASP A 85 10.86 2.66 -12.07
C ASP A 85 11.14 1.62 -10.98
N LEU A 86 11.51 2.07 -9.79
CA LEU A 86 11.81 1.26 -8.62
C LEU A 86 11.05 1.82 -7.42
N VAL A 87 10.61 0.94 -6.53
CA VAL A 87 10.10 1.32 -5.20
C VAL A 87 10.88 0.57 -4.12
N MET A 88 11.10 1.26 -3.01
CA MET A 88 11.64 0.69 -1.78
C MET A 88 10.69 1.08 -0.65
N GLN A 89 9.90 0.13 -0.16
CA GLN A 89 9.12 0.32 1.06
C GLN A 89 10.00 -0.03 2.26
N VAL A 90 10.30 0.97 3.09
CA VAL A 90 11.03 0.80 4.35
C VAL A 90 10.04 0.97 5.49
N CYS A 91 9.94 -0.01 6.39
CA CYS A 91 9.03 0.02 7.52
C CYS A 91 9.77 -0.41 8.80
N GLY A 92 9.45 0.23 9.92
CA GLY A 92 9.99 -0.08 11.23
C GLY A 92 9.17 0.63 12.31
N GLU A 93 9.47 0.34 13.57
CA GLU A 93 8.76 0.87 14.74
C GLU A 93 9.35 2.19 15.25
N ASP A 94 10.59 2.51 14.87
CA ASP A 94 11.26 3.77 15.22
C ASP A 94 11.45 4.65 13.95
N PRO A 95 10.91 5.88 13.93
CA PRO A 95 11.03 6.78 12.78
C PRO A 95 12.46 7.24 12.48
N ASN A 96 13.35 7.33 13.48
CA ASN A 96 14.75 7.67 13.28
C ASN A 96 15.48 6.54 12.55
N VAL A 97 15.26 5.30 13.00
CA VAL A 97 15.82 4.09 12.38
C VAL A 97 15.31 3.95 10.95
N VAL A 98 14.01 4.14 10.71
CA VAL A 98 13.42 4.12 9.35
C VAL A 98 14.01 5.21 8.46
N THR A 99 14.20 6.43 8.99
CA THR A 99 14.79 7.55 8.24
C THR A 99 16.24 7.28 7.86
N HIS A 100 17.04 6.75 8.80
CA HIS A 100 18.42 6.35 8.54
C HIS A 100 18.49 5.25 7.48
N ALA A 101 17.73 4.17 7.64
CA ALA A 101 17.67 3.06 6.69
C ALA A 101 17.29 3.52 5.28
N ALA A 102 16.24 4.36 5.15
CA ALA A 102 15.82 4.92 3.88
C ALA A 102 16.92 5.79 3.23
N ARG A 103 17.70 6.53 4.02
CA ARG A 103 18.83 7.33 3.53
C ARG A 103 19.97 6.44 3.05
N GLN A 104 20.28 5.33 3.73
CA GLN A 104 21.34 4.40 3.31
C GLN A 104 21.02 3.77 1.95
N VAL A 105 19.82 3.20 1.79
CA VAL A 105 19.42 2.57 0.52
C VAL A 105 19.27 3.58 -0.62
N ALA A 106 18.86 4.82 -0.34
CA ALA A 106 18.84 5.88 -1.34
C ALA A 106 20.25 6.33 -1.75
N LYS A 107 21.18 6.44 -0.79
CA LYS A 107 22.59 6.78 -1.03
C LYS A 107 23.25 5.73 -1.91
N SER A 108 23.07 4.44 -1.63
CA SER A 108 23.66 3.36 -2.41
C SER A 108 23.06 3.23 -3.82
N ALA A 109 21.84 3.73 -4.02
CA ALA A 109 21.20 3.83 -5.32
C ALA A 109 21.62 5.04 -6.18
N GLY A 110 22.31 6.04 -5.63
CA GLY A 110 22.52 7.34 -6.29
C GLY A 110 23.28 7.28 -7.62
N ALA A 111 24.09 6.25 -7.85
CA ALA A 111 24.79 6.02 -9.13
C ALA A 111 23.90 5.35 -10.21
N TYR A 112 22.69 4.93 -9.85
CA TYR A 112 21.79 4.10 -10.67
C TYR A 112 20.42 4.74 -10.87
N ALA A 113 19.89 5.39 -9.85
CA ALA A 113 18.55 5.97 -9.84
C ALA A 113 18.55 7.34 -9.17
N ARG A 114 17.49 8.11 -9.43
CA ARG A 114 17.17 9.34 -8.72
C ARG A 114 15.88 9.15 -7.94
N VAL A 115 15.79 9.75 -6.76
CA VAL A 115 14.53 9.78 -6.00
C VAL A 115 13.50 10.55 -6.81
N ARG A 116 12.39 9.89 -7.13
CA ARG A 116 11.23 10.53 -7.78
C ARG A 116 10.30 11.16 -6.75
N TRP A 117 10.00 10.42 -5.69
CA TRP A 117 9.17 10.85 -4.57
C TRP A 117 9.51 10.04 -3.32
N ILE A 118 9.13 10.58 -2.16
CA ILE A 118 9.16 9.89 -0.86
C ILE A 118 7.81 10.12 -0.20
N GLN A 119 7.09 9.04 0.09
CA GLN A 119 5.84 9.09 0.83
C GLN A 119 6.05 8.53 2.22
N ARG A 120 6.06 9.40 3.22
CA ARG A 120 6.15 9.00 4.64
C ARG A 120 4.75 8.78 5.19
N GLY A 121 4.62 7.78 6.05
CA GLY A 121 3.38 7.52 6.76
C GLY A 121 3.61 6.84 8.10
N TYR A 122 2.57 6.79 8.92
CA TYR A 122 2.62 6.27 10.27
C TYR A 122 1.38 5.44 10.61
N ARG A 123 1.53 4.60 11.63
CA ARG A 123 0.45 3.91 12.35
C ARG A 123 0.59 4.22 13.84
N ASN A 124 -0.10 3.48 14.69
CA ASN A 124 0.09 3.61 16.15
C ASN A 124 1.55 3.35 16.51
N ALA A 125 2.09 4.14 17.44
CA ALA A 125 3.43 3.91 17.97
C ALA A 125 3.50 2.55 18.69
N ALA A 126 4.69 1.93 18.66
CA ALA A 126 4.92 0.63 19.28
C ALA A 126 4.52 0.64 20.77
N GLY A 127 3.84 -0.42 21.21
CA GLY A 127 3.39 -0.58 22.60
C GLY A 127 2.21 0.30 23.04
N GLN A 128 1.68 1.20 22.21
CA GLN A 128 0.52 2.05 22.57
C GLN A 128 -0.82 1.34 22.46
N VAL A 129 -0.93 0.31 21.62
CA VAL A 129 -2.14 -0.50 21.43
C VAL A 129 -1.80 -1.97 21.58
N ARG A 130 -2.80 -2.79 21.94
CA ARG A 130 -2.62 -4.25 22.01
C ARG A 130 -2.27 -4.78 20.62
N ASP A 131 -1.39 -5.77 20.56
CA ASP A 131 -1.09 -6.47 19.31
C ASP A 131 -2.38 -7.03 18.69
N GLY A 132 -2.48 -6.89 17.37
CA GLY A 132 -3.68 -7.29 16.61
C GLY A 132 -4.84 -6.28 16.65
N SER A 133 -4.72 -5.16 17.38
CA SER A 133 -5.76 -4.10 17.34
C SER A 133 -5.88 -3.49 15.94
N THR A 134 -7.13 -3.28 15.49
CA THR A 134 -7.38 -2.58 14.23
C THR A 134 -6.92 -1.13 14.31
N PHE A 135 -6.26 -0.69 13.24
CA PHE A 135 -5.68 0.65 13.12
C PHE A 135 -6.77 1.70 12.91
N ARG A 136 -6.53 2.95 13.37
CA ARG A 136 -7.42 4.09 13.06
C ARG A 136 -6.80 5.03 12.04
N ASN A 137 -7.58 5.39 11.02
CA ASN A 137 -7.19 6.43 10.06
C ASN A 137 -7.56 7.84 10.55
N GLN A 138 -7.20 8.88 9.78
CA GLN A 138 -7.44 10.28 10.17
C GLN A 138 -8.91 10.72 10.11
N PHE A 139 -9.81 9.95 9.48
CA PHE A 139 -11.25 10.13 9.65
C PHE A 139 -11.79 9.53 10.97
N GLY A 140 -10.92 8.90 11.77
CA GLY A 140 -11.26 8.25 13.02
C GLY A 140 -11.85 6.84 12.86
N GLN A 141 -11.86 6.30 11.64
CA GLN A 141 -12.44 5.00 11.30
C GLN A 141 -11.50 3.85 11.72
N LEU A 142 -12.04 2.72 12.16
CA LEU A 142 -11.27 1.47 12.26
C LEU A 142 -11.02 0.94 10.83
N ASP A 143 -9.76 0.83 10.47
CA ASP A 143 -9.28 0.46 9.14
C ASP A 143 -8.38 -0.78 9.22
N GLY A 144 -8.90 -1.89 8.69
CA GLY A 144 -8.24 -3.20 8.70
C GLY A 144 -9.11 -4.34 9.22
N THR A 145 -10.35 -4.07 9.64
CA THR A 145 -11.29 -5.07 10.17
C THR A 145 -11.48 -6.28 9.26
N SER A 146 -11.93 -6.06 8.02
CA SER A 146 -12.14 -7.11 7.01
C SER A 146 -10.91 -7.25 6.09
N ASN A 147 -9.71 -7.27 6.65
CA ASN A 147 -8.47 -7.50 5.91
C ASN A 147 -8.13 -9.01 5.86
N LEU A 148 -7.13 -9.39 5.04
CA LEU A 148 -6.59 -10.76 5.08
C LEU A 148 -5.94 -11.04 6.44
N GLN A 149 -6.20 -12.20 7.05
CA GLN A 149 -5.72 -12.58 8.38
C GLN A 149 -4.97 -13.92 8.32
N GLY A 150 -3.66 -13.92 8.64
CA GLY A 150 -2.90 -15.11 9.04
C GLY A 150 -2.59 -16.18 7.98
N GLU A 151 -3.52 -16.51 7.10
CA GLU A 151 -3.36 -17.48 6.01
C GLU A 151 -4.17 -16.98 4.83
N GLU A 152 -3.52 -16.82 3.68
CA GLU A 152 -4.09 -16.92 2.34
C GLU A 152 -2.95 -16.59 1.36
N ASP A 153 -1.95 -17.49 1.33
CA ASP A 153 -0.87 -17.46 0.34
C ASP A 153 -1.41 -17.29 -1.09
N GLU A 154 -2.61 -17.82 -1.34
CA GLU A 154 -3.28 -17.77 -2.64
C GLU A 154 -3.75 -16.37 -3.05
N SER A 155 -4.12 -15.49 -2.11
CA SER A 155 -4.62 -14.14 -2.44
C SER A 155 -3.49 -13.16 -2.74
N VAL A 156 -2.29 -13.41 -2.20
CA VAL A 156 -1.17 -12.46 -2.25
C VAL A 156 -0.04 -12.94 -3.16
N TRP A 157 0.35 -14.21 -3.10
CA TRP A 157 1.55 -14.70 -3.77
C TRP A 157 1.26 -15.29 -5.15
N ILE A 158 2.09 -14.93 -6.12
CA ILE A 158 1.99 -15.39 -7.50
C ILE A 158 2.51 -16.83 -7.60
N PRO A 159 1.67 -17.82 -7.95
CA PRO A 159 2.11 -19.20 -8.08
C PRO A 159 2.87 -19.40 -9.39
N PRO A 160 3.78 -20.39 -9.47
CA PRO A 160 4.57 -20.68 -10.68
C PRO A 160 3.72 -20.92 -11.94
N GLU A 161 2.52 -21.49 -11.80
CA GLU A 161 1.60 -21.84 -12.89
C GLU A 161 0.69 -20.68 -13.35
N SER A 162 0.84 -19.48 -12.79
CA SER A 162 0.03 -18.29 -13.11
C SER A 162 0.21 -17.75 -14.54
N GLY A 163 1.22 -18.22 -15.28
CA GLY A 163 1.60 -17.66 -16.57
C GLY A 163 2.37 -16.33 -16.48
N ALA A 164 2.62 -15.83 -15.26
CA ALA A 164 3.54 -14.72 -15.05
C ALA A 164 4.99 -15.13 -15.38
N PRO A 165 5.89 -14.18 -15.69
CA PRO A 165 7.31 -14.46 -15.86
C PRO A 165 7.89 -15.23 -14.67
N ALA A 166 8.76 -16.22 -14.94
CA ALA A 166 9.25 -17.16 -13.92
C ALA A 166 9.94 -16.48 -12.73
N TRP A 167 10.61 -15.35 -12.95
CA TRP A 167 11.29 -14.57 -11.90
C TRP A 167 10.32 -14.01 -10.84
N LEU A 168 9.02 -13.91 -11.16
CA LEU A 168 7.99 -13.34 -10.30
C LEU A 168 7.20 -14.40 -9.52
N ALA A 169 7.47 -15.69 -9.74
CA ALA A 169 6.89 -16.76 -8.93
C ALA A 169 7.29 -16.62 -7.45
N GLY A 170 6.32 -16.69 -6.55
CA GLY A 170 6.46 -16.39 -5.12
C GLY A 170 6.55 -14.89 -4.80
N GLY A 171 6.43 -14.03 -5.80
CA GLY A 171 6.30 -12.58 -5.65
C GLY A 171 4.84 -12.14 -5.53
N THR A 172 4.60 -10.83 -5.66
CA THR A 172 3.25 -10.24 -5.63
C THR A 172 3.22 -8.96 -6.48
N SER A 173 2.04 -8.39 -6.68
CA SER A 173 1.90 -7.03 -7.21
C SER A 173 1.66 -6.05 -6.06
N MET A 174 2.11 -4.82 -6.21
CA MET A 174 1.92 -3.73 -5.25
C MET A 174 1.25 -2.56 -5.95
N VAL A 175 0.14 -2.07 -5.39
CA VAL A 175 -0.47 -0.80 -5.80
C VAL A 175 -0.26 0.21 -4.68
N VAL A 176 0.15 1.42 -5.05
CA VAL A 176 0.27 2.56 -4.14
C VAL A 176 -0.64 3.67 -4.62
N ARG A 177 -1.60 4.05 -3.78
CA ARG A 177 -2.47 5.21 -4.00
C ARG A 177 -2.25 6.20 -2.88
N ARG A 178 -1.84 7.43 -3.23
CA ARG A 178 -1.83 8.55 -2.29
C ARG A 178 -3.23 9.14 -2.31
N ILE A 179 -3.97 8.97 -1.22
CA ILE A 179 -5.36 9.39 -1.12
C ILE A 179 -5.44 10.54 -0.10
N PHE A 180 -5.72 11.74 -0.57
CA PHE A 180 -6.04 12.89 0.26
C PHE A 180 -7.38 12.71 0.97
N MET A 181 -7.44 13.12 2.23
CA MET A 181 -8.64 13.12 3.06
C MET A 181 -9.03 14.57 3.39
N ASN A 182 -10.18 15.01 2.89
CA ASN A 182 -10.71 16.34 3.17
C ASN A 182 -11.33 16.40 4.57
N LEU A 183 -10.48 16.59 5.59
CA LEU A 183 -10.91 16.65 6.99
C LEU A 183 -11.87 17.81 7.26
N ASP A 184 -11.69 18.95 6.61
CA ASP A 184 -12.53 20.14 6.79
C ASP A 184 -13.99 19.87 6.45
N THR A 185 -14.26 19.30 5.28
CA THR A 185 -15.64 18.99 4.88
C THR A 185 -16.15 17.73 5.56
N TRP A 186 -15.27 16.84 6.02
CA TRP A 186 -15.63 15.70 6.86
C TRP A 186 -16.13 16.17 8.23
N ASP A 187 -15.58 17.27 8.74
CA ASP A 187 -15.96 17.82 10.04
C ASP A 187 -17.37 18.39 10.11
N HIS A 188 -17.90 18.83 8.96
CA HIS A 188 -19.29 19.27 8.85
C HIS A 188 -20.32 18.14 8.89
N LEU A 189 -19.89 16.88 8.67
CA LEU A 189 -20.78 15.73 8.70
C LEU A 189 -21.01 15.27 10.15
N ASP A 190 -22.27 15.06 10.50
CA ASP A 190 -22.64 14.53 11.81
C ASP A 190 -22.22 13.06 11.96
N ARG A 191 -22.21 12.58 13.20
CA ARG A 191 -21.74 11.22 13.52
C ARG A 191 -22.52 10.13 12.74
N PRO A 192 -23.87 10.13 12.71
CA PRO A 192 -24.61 9.15 11.92
C PRO A 192 -24.31 9.24 10.42
N GLY A 193 -24.18 10.44 9.85
CA GLY A 193 -23.80 10.63 8.45
C GLY A 193 -22.46 9.98 8.13
N ARG A 194 -21.44 10.20 8.97
CA ARG A 194 -20.11 9.58 8.80
C ARG A 194 -20.17 8.05 8.83
N GLU A 195 -21.00 7.49 9.72
CA GLU A 195 -21.17 6.05 9.86
C GLU A 195 -21.97 5.45 8.68
N ILE A 196 -22.93 6.18 8.11
CA ILE A 196 -23.65 5.82 6.87
C ILE A 196 -22.71 5.78 5.67
N VAL A 197 -21.85 6.79 5.51
CA VAL A 197 -20.85 6.85 4.42
C VAL A 197 -19.97 5.60 4.39
N VAL A 198 -19.55 5.13 5.56
CA VAL A 198 -18.70 3.94 5.66
C VAL A 198 -19.51 2.65 5.63
N GLY A 199 -20.65 2.61 6.33
CA GLY A 199 -21.45 1.41 6.63
C GLY A 199 -21.04 0.69 7.93
N ARG A 200 -20.16 1.30 8.74
CA ARG A 200 -19.73 0.82 10.06
C ARG A 200 -19.76 1.96 11.08
N THR A 201 -19.98 1.60 12.34
CA THR A 201 -19.89 2.55 13.45
C THR A 201 -18.45 2.97 13.67
N LEU A 202 -18.21 4.24 13.98
CA LEU A 202 -16.87 4.76 14.24
C LEU A 202 -16.37 4.35 15.63
N GLY A 203 -17.28 4.05 16.56
CA GLY A 203 -16.96 3.74 17.95
C GLY A 203 -16.35 2.35 18.09
N THR A 204 -17.10 1.34 17.65
CA THR A 204 -16.74 -0.08 17.78
C THR A 204 -16.29 -0.71 16.48
N GLY A 205 -16.50 -0.06 15.33
CA GLY A 205 -16.26 -0.66 14.01
C GLY A 205 -17.31 -1.69 13.59
N ALA A 206 -18.32 -1.97 14.42
CA ALA A 206 -19.39 -2.90 14.07
C ALA A 206 -20.15 -2.41 12.82
N PRO A 207 -20.68 -3.31 11.98
CA PRO A 207 -21.55 -2.91 10.89
C PRO A 207 -22.81 -2.20 11.44
N LEU A 208 -23.43 -1.35 10.62
CA LEU A 208 -24.67 -0.66 11.02
C LEU A 208 -25.84 -1.61 11.33
N THR A 209 -25.72 -2.88 10.96
CA THR A 209 -26.66 -3.96 11.26
C THR A 209 -26.48 -4.55 12.66
N GLY A 210 -25.47 -4.12 13.43
CA GLY A 210 -25.23 -4.52 14.82
C GLY A 210 -24.06 -5.50 14.99
N GLY A 211 -23.90 -6.00 16.22
CA GLY A 211 -22.83 -6.93 16.56
C GLY A 211 -21.52 -6.27 17.02
N GLY A 212 -20.40 -6.98 16.85
CA GLY A 212 -19.04 -6.54 17.10
C GLY A 212 -18.29 -6.11 15.83
N GLU A 213 -17.05 -5.67 15.99
CA GLU A 213 -16.20 -5.20 14.90
C GLU A 213 -16.10 -6.22 13.75
N PHE A 214 -15.82 -7.49 14.10
CA PHE A 214 -15.57 -8.57 13.15
C PHE A 214 -16.84 -9.30 12.67
N ASP A 215 -18.03 -8.81 13.05
CA ASP A 215 -19.27 -9.41 12.57
C ASP A 215 -19.51 -9.07 11.09
N GLU A 216 -20.11 -10.02 10.38
CA GLU A 216 -20.43 -9.90 8.97
C GLU A 216 -21.56 -8.87 8.75
N PRO A 217 -21.37 -7.88 7.86
CA PRO A 217 -22.43 -6.92 7.54
C PRO A 217 -23.59 -7.61 6.79
N ASP A 218 -24.82 -7.43 7.27
CA ASP A 218 -26.03 -7.89 6.57
C ASP A 218 -26.46 -6.83 5.54
N LEU A 219 -26.15 -7.07 4.27
CA LEU A 219 -26.45 -6.12 3.18
C LEU A 219 -27.92 -6.12 2.74
N GLU A 220 -28.69 -7.11 3.20
CA GLU A 220 -30.13 -7.25 2.91
C GLU A 220 -31.01 -6.68 4.02
N ALA A 221 -30.43 -6.42 5.20
CA ALA A 221 -31.11 -5.74 6.31
C ALA A 221 -31.71 -4.41 5.87
N ARG A 222 -32.91 -4.12 6.38
CA ARG A 222 -33.64 -2.88 6.14
C ARG A 222 -33.89 -2.13 7.43
N ASN A 223 -33.87 -0.80 7.38
CA ASN A 223 -34.24 0.05 8.50
C ASN A 223 -35.78 0.13 8.66
N ALA A 224 -36.25 0.83 9.69
CA ALA A 224 -37.68 0.98 9.99
C ALA A 224 -38.51 1.63 8.87
N LEU A 225 -37.85 2.33 7.93
CA LEU A 225 -38.48 2.98 6.78
C LEU A 225 -38.44 2.10 5.51
N GLY A 226 -37.87 0.88 5.59
CA GLY A 226 -37.77 -0.05 4.46
C GLY A 226 -36.57 0.18 3.54
N PHE A 227 -35.72 1.16 3.82
CA PHE A 227 -34.46 1.37 3.07
C PHE A 227 -33.37 0.42 3.57
N PRO A 228 -32.34 0.11 2.75
CA PRO A 228 -31.18 -0.66 3.22
C PRO A 228 -30.57 -0.07 4.50
N ALA A 229 -30.29 -0.93 5.49
CA ALA A 229 -29.66 -0.51 6.74
C ALA A 229 -28.21 -0.06 6.52
N ILE A 230 -27.53 -0.64 5.53
CA ILE A 230 -26.27 -0.18 4.98
C ILE A 230 -26.56 0.40 3.60
N ASP A 231 -26.25 1.69 3.42
CA ASP A 231 -26.54 2.42 2.18
C ASP A 231 -25.98 1.69 0.95
N SER A 232 -26.69 1.75 -0.19
CA SER A 232 -26.26 1.08 -1.42
C SER A 232 -24.91 1.61 -1.93
N ALA A 233 -24.57 2.86 -1.61
CA ALA A 233 -23.33 3.54 -1.92
C ALA A 233 -22.35 3.61 -0.73
N ALA A 234 -22.64 2.95 0.40
CA ALA A 234 -21.71 2.89 1.54
C ALA A 234 -20.40 2.21 1.15
N HIS A 235 -19.28 2.73 1.66
CA HIS A 235 -17.94 2.27 1.30
C HIS A 235 -17.77 0.76 1.46
N ILE A 236 -18.17 0.18 2.60
CA ILE A 236 -17.99 -1.27 2.84
C ILE A 236 -18.79 -2.13 1.85
N ARG A 237 -19.94 -1.63 1.38
CA ARG A 237 -20.82 -2.35 0.46
C ARG A 237 -20.24 -2.29 -0.95
N ARG A 238 -19.73 -1.12 -1.34
CA ARG A 238 -19.10 -0.89 -2.64
C ARG A 238 -17.71 -1.51 -2.72
N SER A 239 -16.98 -1.65 -1.62
CA SER A 239 -15.69 -2.35 -1.57
C SER A 239 -15.84 -3.86 -1.52
N ARG A 240 -16.96 -4.38 -1.01
CA ARG A 240 -17.26 -5.82 -0.99
C ARG A 240 -17.60 -6.32 -2.40
N THR A 241 -17.27 -7.57 -2.66
CA THR A 241 -17.63 -8.32 -3.87
C THR A 241 -18.30 -9.63 -3.47
N GLU A 242 -19.13 -10.17 -4.36
CA GLU A 242 -19.70 -11.51 -4.21
C GLU A 242 -18.67 -12.60 -4.55
N ASP A 243 -17.62 -12.27 -5.30
CA ASP A 243 -16.54 -13.18 -5.61
C ASP A 243 -15.51 -13.21 -4.46
N PRO A 244 -15.42 -14.30 -3.67
CA PRO A 244 -14.52 -14.36 -2.52
C PRO A 244 -13.04 -14.29 -2.91
N THR A 245 -12.71 -14.43 -4.20
CA THR A 245 -11.33 -14.39 -4.70
C THR A 245 -10.86 -12.98 -5.04
N GLN A 246 -11.74 -11.97 -5.15
CA GLN A 246 -11.32 -10.56 -5.34
C GLN A 246 -11.00 -9.87 -4.01
N ARG A 247 -10.10 -10.49 -3.26
CA ARG A 247 -9.56 -9.96 -2.00
C ARG A 247 -8.11 -9.59 -2.19
N PHE A 248 -7.63 -8.61 -1.45
CA PHE A 248 -6.24 -8.19 -1.49
C PHE A 248 -5.81 -7.70 -0.11
N LEU A 249 -4.51 -7.80 0.17
CA LEU A 249 -3.96 -7.36 1.44
C LEU A 249 -3.87 -5.83 1.43
N ARG A 250 -4.58 -5.17 2.34
CA ARG A 250 -4.43 -3.73 2.57
C ARG A 250 -3.40 -3.49 3.66
N ARG A 251 -2.34 -2.71 3.37
CA ARG A 251 -1.28 -2.36 4.33
C ARG A 251 -1.05 -0.85 4.34
N VAL A 252 -2.07 -0.15 4.84
CA VAL A 252 -2.19 1.30 4.76
C VAL A 252 -1.42 2.03 5.87
N TYR A 253 -1.04 3.27 5.59
CA TYR A 253 -0.43 4.20 6.55
C TYR A 253 -1.12 5.56 6.46
N ASN A 254 -1.35 6.22 7.60
CA ASN A 254 -1.72 7.64 7.59
C ASN A 254 -0.54 8.45 7.07
N TYR A 255 -0.80 9.56 6.38
CA TYR A 255 0.19 10.61 6.24
C TYR A 255 -0.35 11.93 6.80
N ASP A 256 0.57 12.73 7.28
CA ASP A 256 0.41 14.13 7.64
C ASP A 256 1.61 14.85 7.03
N ALA A 257 1.35 15.76 6.10
CA ALA A 257 2.36 16.46 5.33
C ALA A 257 2.18 17.96 5.47
N GLU A 258 3.24 18.70 5.14
CA GLU A 258 3.18 20.15 5.16
C GLU A 258 2.09 20.66 4.20
N VAL A 259 1.36 21.66 4.69
CA VAL A 259 0.39 22.39 3.89
C VAL A 259 1.14 23.31 2.92
N VAL A 260 0.86 23.16 1.63
CA VAL A 260 1.41 24.01 0.57
C VAL A 260 0.28 24.79 -0.08
N GLY A 261 0.53 26.06 -0.43
CA GLY A 261 -0.40 26.86 -1.25
C GLY A 261 -1.71 27.27 -0.58
N GLY A 262 -1.78 27.24 0.77
CA GLY A 262 -2.96 27.70 1.52
C GLY A 262 -4.12 26.70 1.58
N ALA A 263 -3.90 25.44 1.22
CA ALA A 263 -4.83 24.35 1.56
C ALA A 263 -5.06 24.31 3.08
N PRO A 264 -6.22 23.91 3.58
CA PRO A 264 -6.44 23.90 5.03
C PRO A 264 -5.68 22.78 5.74
N ASN A 265 -5.45 21.67 5.04
CA ASN A 265 -4.78 20.49 5.57
C ASN A 265 -4.14 19.65 4.45
N ASN A 266 -3.24 18.74 4.80
CA ASN A 266 -2.60 17.79 3.87
C ASN A 266 -2.44 16.43 4.57
N HIS A 267 -3.58 15.82 4.88
CA HIS A 267 -3.65 14.50 5.49
C HIS A 267 -4.27 13.48 4.55
N GLY A 268 -4.02 12.21 4.83
CA GLY A 268 -4.72 11.13 4.17
C GLY A 268 -4.08 9.78 4.38
N LEU A 269 -4.20 8.92 3.38
CA LEU A 269 -3.65 7.57 3.38
C LEU A 269 -2.61 7.41 2.27
N VAL A 270 -1.49 6.79 2.64
CA VAL A 270 -0.67 6.04 1.69
C VAL A 270 -1.29 4.64 1.64
N PHE A 271 -2.22 4.47 0.70
CA PHE A 271 -2.99 3.25 0.55
C PHE A 271 -2.19 2.25 -0.29
N ILE A 272 -1.62 1.25 0.38
CA ILE A 272 -0.80 0.22 -0.24
C ILE A 272 -1.57 -1.09 -0.22
N THR A 273 -1.65 -1.75 -1.38
CA THR A 273 -2.23 -3.10 -1.48
C THR A 273 -1.26 -4.10 -2.10
N PHE A 274 -1.42 -5.36 -1.70
CA PHE A 274 -0.72 -6.49 -2.30
C PHE A 274 -1.69 -7.56 -2.76
N GLN A 275 -1.48 -8.07 -3.97
CA GLN A 275 -2.35 -9.04 -4.61
C GLN A 275 -1.60 -9.87 -5.63
N ARG A 276 -2.01 -11.13 -5.78
CA ARG A 276 -1.48 -12.06 -6.77
C ARG A 276 -1.82 -11.62 -8.21
N ASP A 277 -3.07 -11.31 -8.44
CA ASP A 277 -3.66 -10.96 -9.73
C ASP A 277 -4.30 -9.57 -9.61
N LEU A 278 -3.59 -8.56 -10.11
CA LEU A 278 -4.02 -7.17 -10.05
C LEU A 278 -5.33 -6.96 -10.82
N GLU A 279 -5.49 -7.61 -11.97
CA GLU A 279 -6.61 -7.41 -12.88
C GLU A 279 -7.89 -8.04 -12.33
N HIS A 280 -7.78 -9.20 -11.67
CA HIS A 280 -8.91 -9.87 -11.03
C HIS A 280 -9.24 -9.33 -9.65
N GLN A 281 -8.24 -8.97 -8.84
CA GLN A 281 -8.44 -8.67 -7.41
C GLN A 281 -8.62 -7.18 -7.13
N TYR A 282 -7.79 -6.31 -7.71
CA TYR A 282 -7.79 -4.88 -7.37
C TYR A 282 -8.64 -4.03 -8.32
N LEU A 283 -8.46 -4.18 -9.65
CA LEU A 283 -9.12 -3.31 -10.64
C LEU A 283 -10.66 -3.32 -10.55
N PRO A 284 -11.34 -4.47 -10.36
CA PRO A 284 -12.80 -4.49 -10.32
C PRO A 284 -13.35 -3.78 -9.07
N VAL A 285 -12.63 -3.87 -7.95
CA VAL A 285 -13.00 -3.19 -6.70
C VAL A 285 -12.81 -1.67 -6.87
N GLN A 286 -11.66 -1.22 -7.37
CA GLN A 286 -11.41 0.20 -7.58
C GLN A 286 -12.37 0.82 -8.61
N ALA A 287 -12.72 0.10 -9.69
CA ALA A 287 -13.70 0.55 -10.67
C ALA A 287 -15.10 0.74 -10.07
N ARG A 288 -15.54 -0.20 -9.22
CA ARG A 288 -16.84 -0.13 -8.54
C ARG A 288 -16.92 1.02 -7.54
N LEU A 289 -15.81 1.31 -6.84
CA LEU A 289 -15.67 2.47 -5.95
C LEU A 289 -15.67 3.78 -6.74
N ALA A 290 -14.98 3.84 -7.89
CA ALA A 290 -14.95 5.03 -8.75
C ALA A 290 -16.32 5.33 -9.38
N GLU A 291 -17.09 4.29 -9.73
CA GLU A 291 -18.45 4.42 -10.24
C GLU A 291 -19.39 5.04 -9.20
N LEU A 292 -19.35 4.52 -7.97
CA LEU A 292 -20.23 4.98 -6.89
C LEU A 292 -19.65 4.55 -5.53
N ASP A 293 -19.30 5.53 -4.72
CA ASP A 293 -18.96 5.40 -3.30
C ASP A 293 -19.17 6.77 -2.64
N LEU A 294 -19.91 6.79 -1.53
CA LEU A 294 -20.13 8.01 -0.75
C LEU A 294 -18.81 8.61 -0.25
N LEU A 295 -17.82 7.77 0.07
CA LEU A 295 -16.54 8.23 0.64
C LEU A 295 -15.75 9.12 -0.33
N ASN A 296 -15.97 8.99 -1.64
CA ASN A 296 -15.34 9.81 -2.69
C ASN A 296 -15.64 11.31 -2.54
N GLN A 297 -16.67 11.72 -1.79
CA GLN A 297 -16.92 13.14 -1.51
C GLN A 297 -15.83 13.75 -0.60
N TRP A 298 -15.14 12.92 0.19
CA TRP A 298 -14.11 13.35 1.14
C TRP A 298 -12.73 12.76 0.86
N THR A 299 -12.62 11.83 -0.08
CA THR A 299 -11.33 11.22 -0.46
C THR A 299 -10.98 11.48 -1.91
N VAL A 300 -9.74 11.93 -2.16
CA VAL A 300 -9.25 12.23 -3.51
C VAL A 300 -7.91 11.53 -3.74
N PRO A 301 -7.84 10.57 -4.68
CA PRO A 301 -6.57 10.03 -5.13
C PRO A 301 -5.74 11.09 -5.87
N ILE A 302 -4.57 11.42 -5.33
CA ILE A 302 -3.62 12.40 -5.85
C ILE A 302 -2.29 11.78 -6.31
N GLY A 303 -2.10 10.48 -6.10
CA GLY A 303 -0.93 9.75 -6.56
C GLY A 303 -1.25 8.29 -6.83
N SER A 304 -0.62 7.71 -7.86
CA SER A 304 -0.85 6.32 -8.25
C SER A 304 0.41 5.67 -8.82
N ALA A 305 0.77 4.48 -8.33
CA ALA A 305 1.87 3.71 -8.86
C ALA A 305 1.63 2.20 -8.71
N VAL A 306 2.17 1.42 -9.66
CA VAL A 306 2.05 -0.05 -9.71
C VAL A 306 3.44 -0.66 -9.84
N PHE A 307 3.71 -1.69 -9.05
CA PHE A 307 5.01 -2.38 -9.01
C PHE A 307 4.84 -3.90 -8.96
N ALA A 308 5.77 -4.62 -9.60
CA ALA A 308 5.96 -6.06 -9.40
C ALA A 308 7.01 -6.28 -8.30
N ILE A 309 6.65 -7.06 -7.29
CA ILE A 309 7.48 -7.39 -6.13
C ILE A 309 7.98 -8.82 -6.32
N PRO A 310 9.30 -9.07 -6.44
CA PRO A 310 9.84 -10.41 -6.55
C PRO A 310 9.66 -11.17 -5.23
N ARG A 311 9.89 -12.50 -5.27
CA ARG A 311 9.99 -13.31 -4.06
C ARG A 311 11.12 -12.84 -3.13
N GLY A 312 11.06 -13.29 -1.88
CA GLY A 312 12.15 -13.11 -0.91
C GLY A 312 13.47 -13.76 -1.34
N VAL A 313 14.56 -13.24 -0.78
CA VAL A 313 15.94 -13.70 -1.03
C VAL A 313 16.25 -14.92 -0.18
N ARG A 314 16.81 -15.97 -0.77
CA ARG A 314 17.32 -17.14 -0.03
C ARG A 314 18.80 -16.96 0.29
N GLU A 315 19.31 -17.75 1.23
CA GLU A 315 20.74 -17.77 1.56
C GLU A 315 21.59 -18.01 0.30
N GLY A 316 22.59 -17.16 0.07
CA GLY A 316 23.46 -17.20 -1.11
C GLY A 316 22.89 -16.54 -2.37
N GLU A 317 21.63 -16.09 -2.35
CA GLU A 317 21.02 -15.32 -3.44
C GLU A 317 21.07 -13.80 -3.18
N TRP A 318 20.63 -13.03 -4.16
CA TRP A 318 20.40 -11.59 -4.04
C TRP A 318 19.05 -11.19 -4.65
N LEU A 319 18.58 -10.00 -4.31
CA LEU A 319 17.28 -9.46 -4.73
C LEU A 319 17.04 -9.61 -6.23
N ALA A 320 15.95 -10.28 -6.60
CA ALA A 320 15.56 -10.51 -8.00
C ALA A 320 16.70 -11.11 -8.86
N GLN A 321 17.52 -12.00 -8.28
CA GLN A 321 18.57 -12.71 -9.01
C GLN A 321 18.04 -13.41 -10.26
N ASP A 322 16.85 -14.01 -10.20
CA ASP A 322 16.24 -14.71 -11.35
C ASP A 322 15.90 -13.76 -12.52
N LEU A 323 15.77 -12.45 -12.27
CA LEU A 323 15.49 -11.42 -13.27
C LEU A 323 16.77 -10.81 -13.87
N PHE A 324 17.79 -10.58 -13.03
CA PHE A 324 18.99 -9.82 -13.41
C PHE A 324 20.27 -10.65 -13.51
N GLY A 325 20.24 -11.90 -13.05
CA GLY A 325 21.32 -12.89 -13.16
C GLY A 325 21.59 -13.32 -14.59
#